data_AF-A0AAW0LTD5-F1
#
_entry.id   AF-A0AAW0LTD5-F1
#
_cell.length_a   1.000
_cell.length_b   1.000
_cell.length_c   1.000
_cell.angle_alpha   90.00
_cell.angle_beta   90.00
_cell.angle_gamma   90.00
#
_symmetry.space_group_name_H-M   'P 1'
#
loop_
_entity.id
_entity.type
_entity.pdbx_description
1 polymer ?
#
loop_
_entity_poly.entity_id
_entity_poly.type
_entity_poly.pdbx_seq_one_letter_code
_entity_poly.pdbx_strand_id
1 'polypeptide(L)' 'MGLLELKTFLKSKTIHAKLLPPTWVNQSKSECCSWEQVKCSTTTGHVIKLMLSGINQEQYYEDTWFTLL' A
#
# COMPACT_ATOMS: atom_id res chain seq x y z
N MET A 1 -13.33 -5.39 8.08
CA MET A 1 -12.05 -5.57 8.79
C MET A 1 -10.91 -6.00 7.87
N GLY A 2 -11.09 -6.97 6.97
CA GLY A 2 -9.98 -7.53 6.16
C GLY A 2 -9.05 -6.54 5.44
N LEU A 3 -9.57 -5.53 4.72
CA LEU A 3 -8.72 -4.60 3.97
C LEU A 3 -7.87 -3.67 4.87
N LEU A 4 -8.36 -3.35 6.08
CA LEU A 4 -7.64 -2.51 7.03
C LEU A 4 -6.47 -3.27 7.68
N GLU A 5 -6.67 -4.56 7.98
CA GLU A 5 -5.63 -5.46 8.46
C GLU A 5 -4.55 -5.66 7.40
N LEU A 6 -4.95 -5.88 6.16
CA LEU A 6 -4.01 -5.99 5.03
C LEU A 6 -3.18 -4.70 4.87
N LYS A 7 -3.81 -3.52 4.92
CA LYS A 7 -3.11 -2.23 4.90
C LYS A 7 -2.10 -2.11 6.04
N THR A 8 -2.46 -2.55 7.24
CA THR A 8 -1.58 -2.52 8.41
C THR A 8 -0.39 -3.47 8.24
N PHE A 9 -0.64 -4.67 7.72
CA PHE A 9 0.40 -5.64 7.38
C PHE A 9 1.36 -5.12 6.32
N LEU A 10 0.86 -4.55 5.23
CA LEU A 10 1.70 -3.98 4.17
C LEU A 10 2.54 -2.80 4.70
N LYS A 11 1.97 -1.95 5.55
CA LYS A 11 2.71 -0.87 6.23
C LYS A 11 3.84 -1.41 7.12
N SER A 12 3.66 -2.52 7.81
CA SER A 12 4.71 -3.08 8.68
C SER A 12 5.82 -3.80 7.91
N LYS A 13 5.52 -4.30 6.71
CA LYS A 13 6.51 -4.97 5.84
C LYS A 13 7.30 -4.02 4.96
N THR A 14 6.78 -2.83 4.71
CA THR A 14 7.40 -1.88 3.79
C THR A 14 8.27 -0.89 4.56
N ILE A 15 9.59 -0.92 4.34
CA ILE A 15 10.56 -0.01 4.98
C ILE A 15 10.36 1.44 4.51
N HIS A 16 9.88 1.62 3.28
CA HIS A 16 9.58 2.93 2.69
C HIS A 16 8.11 3.10 2.36
N ALA A 17 7.42 4.02 3.05
CA ALA A 17 6.04 4.40 2.74
C ALA A 17 5.83 4.86 1.28
N LYS A 18 6.92 5.19 0.56
CA LYS A 18 6.94 5.53 -0.87
C LYS A 18 6.50 4.38 -1.79
N LEU A 19 6.59 3.13 -1.32
CA LEU A 19 6.18 1.94 -2.09
C LEU A 19 4.70 1.57 -1.90
N LEU A 20 3.99 2.28 -1.02
CA LEU A 20 2.55 2.16 -0.89
C LEU A 20 1.87 3.29 -1.66
N PRO A 21 0.67 3.05 -2.22
CA PRO A 21 -0.05 4.12 -2.87
C PRO A 21 -0.35 5.24 -1.86
N PRO A 22 -0.21 6.53 -2.22
CA PRO A 22 -0.27 7.64 -1.26
C PRO A 22 -1.56 7.67 -0.42
N THR A 23 -2.69 7.25 -1.00
CA THR A 23 -3.98 7.17 -0.31
C THR A 23 -4.00 6.14 0.83
N TRP A 24 -3.13 5.12 0.77
CA TRP A 24 -2.99 4.13 1.84
C TRP A 24 -2.23 4.70 3.04
N VAL A 25 -1.34 5.68 2.82
CA VAL A 25 -0.52 6.29 3.87
C VAL A 25 -1.27 7.43 4.56
N ASN A 26 -1.84 8.36 3.79
CA ASN A 26 -2.32 9.66 4.26
C ASN A 26 -3.73 9.67 4.87
N GLN A 27 -4.51 8.59 4.74
CA GLN A 27 -5.87 8.54 5.27
C GLN A 27 -5.97 7.59 6.47
N SER A 28 -6.31 8.17 7.62
CA SER A 28 -6.47 7.49 8.92
C SER A 28 -7.80 6.74 9.04
N LYS A 29 -8.84 7.11 8.27
CA LYS A 29 -10.20 6.55 8.42
C LYS A 29 -11.16 6.76 7.22
N SER A 30 -10.67 6.89 5.99
CA SER A 30 -11.55 7.10 4.84
C SER A 30 -12.05 5.78 4.25
N GLU A 31 -13.30 5.81 3.80
CA GLU A 31 -13.93 4.83 2.91
C GLU A 31 -12.92 4.24 1.91
N CYS A 32 -12.67 2.93 2.01
CA CYS A 32 -11.64 2.26 1.21
C CYS A 32 -11.85 2.35 -0.30
N CYS A 33 -13.06 2.67 -0.73
CA CYS A 33 -13.42 2.92 -2.12
C CYS A 33 -12.74 4.17 -2.71
N SER A 34 -12.20 5.04 -1.87
CA SER A 34 -11.39 6.19 -2.28
C SER A 34 -9.90 5.88 -2.40
N TRP A 35 -9.47 4.69 -1.98
CA TRP A 35 -8.06 4.32 -2.03
C TRP A 35 -7.68 3.96 -3.46
N GLU A 36 -6.50 4.41 -3.87
CA GLU A 36 -5.86 3.98 -5.09
C GLU A 36 -5.76 2.46 -5.11
N GLN A 37 -5.97 1.87 -6.29
CA GLN A 37 -5.93 0.41 -6.52
C GLN A 37 -7.07 -0.39 -5.85
N VAL A 38 -8.07 0.28 -5.29
CA VAL A 38 -9.31 -0.34 -4.79
C VAL A 38 -10.47 0.02 -5.71
N LYS A 39 -11.25 -0.97 -6.14
CA LYS A 39 -12.53 -0.77 -6.83
C LYS A 39 -13.65 -1.34 -5.99
N CYS A 40 -14.64 -0.51 -5.70
CA CYS A 40 -15.88 -0.92 -5.08
C CYS A 40 -17.01 -1.07 -6.11
N SER A 41 -17.99 -1.90 -5.78
CA SER A 41 -19.29 -1.89 -6.45
C SER A 41 -20.01 -0.59 -6.16
N THR A 42 -20.55 0.05 -7.19
CA THR A 42 -21.36 1.26 -7.05
C THR A 42 -22.71 0.99 -6.40
N THR A 43 -23.15 -0.27 -6.37
CA THR A 43 -24.45 -0.67 -5.81
C THR A 43 -24.36 -1.07 -4.35
N THR A 44 -23.31 -1.81 -3.96
CA THR A 44 -23.18 -2.37 -2.61
C THR A 44 -22.10 -1.71 -1.77
N GLY A 45 -21.20 -0.91 -2.36
CA GLY A 45 -20.04 -0.35 -1.68
C GLY A 45 -18.95 -1.39 -1.34
N HIS A 46 -19.16 -2.68 -1.65
CA HIS A 46 -18.18 -3.72 -1.38
C HIS A 46 -17.04 -3.68 -2.39
N VAL A 47 -15.82 -3.98 -1.91
CA VAL A 47 -14.64 -4.13 -2.76
C VAL A 47 -14.84 -5.31 -3.71
N ILE A 48 -14.76 -5.05 -5.01
CA ILE A 48 -14.87 -6.04 -6.08
C ILE A 48 -13.55 -6.25 -6.83
N LYS A 49 -12.58 -5.33 -6.64
CA LYS A 49 -11.22 -5.48 -7.15
C LYS A 49 -10.24 -4.80 -6.21
N LEU A 50 -9.14 -5.50 -5.96
CA LEU A 50 -7.97 -5.00 -5.25
C LEU A 50 -6.74 -5.32 -6.10
N MET A 51 -5.90 -4.33 -6.38
CA MET A 51 -4.67 -4.51 -7.12
C MET A 51 -3.49 -4.28 -6.18
N LEU A 52 -2.55 -5.24 -6.12
CA LEU A 52 -1.37 -5.21 -5.23
C LEU A 52 -0.06 -5.06 -6.00
N SER A 53 -0.13 -4.92 -7.33
CA SER A 53 1.06 -4.77 -8.17
C SER A 53 1.84 -3.50 -7.81
N GLY A 54 3.16 -3.62 -7.72
CA GLY A 54 4.05 -2.50 -7.38
C GLY A 54 4.14 -2.20 -5.88
N ILE A 55 3.31 -2.84 -5.06
CA ILE A 55 3.47 -2.83 -3.61
C ILE A 55 4.54 -3.87 -3.27
N ASN A 56 5.64 -3.40 -2.69
CA ASN A 56 6.82 -4.21 -2.34
C ASN A 56 7.69 -4.64 -3.54
N GLN A 57 8.12 -3.67 -4.36
CA GLN A 57 9.40 -3.85 -5.02
C GLN A 57 10.47 -3.64 -3.97
N GLU A 58 11.09 -4.73 -3.50
CA GLU A 58 12.43 -4.63 -2.93
C GLU A 58 13.28 -3.92 -3.99
N GLN A 59 13.47 -2.61 -3.83
CA GLN A 59 14.58 -1.98 -4.51
C GLN A 59 15.80 -2.50 -3.78
N TYR A 60 16.36 -3.57 -4.34
CA TYR A 60 17.73 -3.99 -4.13
C TYR A 60 18.63 -2.87 -4.69
N TYR A 61 18.62 -1.70 -4.04
CA TYR A 61 19.76 -0.81 -4.08
C TYR A 61 20.72 -1.43 -3.09
N GLU A 62 21.78 -2.04 -3.62
CA GLU A 62 22.93 -2.40 -2.82
C GLU A 62 23.31 -1.20 -1.94
N ASP A 63 23.37 -1.43 -0.64
CA ASP A 63 24.07 -0.60 0.35
C ASP A 63 25.59 -0.57 0.08
N THR A 64 26.03 -0.39 -1.17
CA THR A 64 27.45 -0.31 -1.56
C THR A 64 28.00 1.11 -1.57
N TRP A 65 27.24 2.12 -1.12
CA TRP A 65 27.71 3.51 -1.05
C TRP A 65 28.24 3.94 0.32
N PHE A 66 28.19 3.10 1.36
CA PHE A 66 28.74 3.41 2.70
C PHE A 66 30.07 2.70 3.04
N THR A 67 30.69 1.99 2.09
CA THR A 67 32.01 1.33 2.31
C THR A 67 33.18 2.01 1.59
N LEU A 68 32.96 3.18 0.97
CA LEU A 68 34.02 4.02 0.40
C LEU A 68 33.86 5.48 0.85
N LEU A 69 34.08 5.75 2.14
CA LEU A 69 34.59 7.03 2.65
C LEU A 69 35.22 6.86 4.04
#